data_AF-A0A9R0K9G1-F1
#
_entry.id   AF-A0A9R0K9G1-F1
#
_cell.length_a   1.000
_cell.length_b   1.000
_cell.length_c   1.000
_cell.angle_alpha   90.00
_cell.angle_beta   90.00
_cell.angle_gamma   90.00
#
_symmetry.space_group_name_H-M   'P 1'
#
loop_
_entity.id
_entity.type
_entity.pdbx_description
1 polymer ?
#
loop_
_entity_poly.entity_id
_entity_poly.type
_entity_poly.pdbx_seq_one_letter_code
_entity_poly.pdbx_strand_id
1 'polypeptide(L)'
;MENDAAELKELVRKELLVDDKDPKERLIFLDVIHRLGIAYHFETEIDDTFHNFHNKIYDDSSYEDDLYYVSLRFRLLRQHGLFVSTDVFEKFKSEDGSFNKCLDVSDVHGILSLYEASYLKVHGENALDETLAFAKAYLTSVDTTQLSSPIAKHIARSLKLPLHRRSLRLESRHQISFYEAKSSHNENLLKFAKLDFNLLQILHNTELNEITRWWRNSEIVKNLPFVRDRIVEAYFWILGVYHEPKYSYARMILNKFFKIISILDDIYDSYGTIDELQPFTDAILRNEKSCIDQLPYYLKVTYQVIQDTFEEVEKDLDLEHKSYAVNYVYELMKVGCDSYLEEAKWRHEEFVPSFDEYMRNGVFSSGYLYIAAAAYLGMGEDATKAAFDWVNENTKVLKASCIVGRLINDISSHKIEINRGHVSTALNSHMGQFGTSMEEAIEVLRSKIEEAWMDINESILGPKPVAVTLLTRAVNLTRVLYDVYHDDEDGYTMSQFIKEEVTTILIQPIVID
;
A
#
# COMPACT_ATOMS: atom_id res chain seq x y z
N MET A 1 -4.27 23.60 -18.93
CA MET A 1 -3.94 22.39 -18.15
C MET A 1 -4.42 21.13 -18.84
N GLU A 2 -5.72 20.84 -18.94
CA GLU A 2 -6.21 19.59 -19.55
C GLU A 2 -5.80 19.44 -21.02
N ASN A 3 -6.01 20.47 -21.85
CA ASN A 3 -5.59 20.45 -23.25
C ASN A 3 -4.08 20.26 -23.39
N ASP A 4 -3.28 21.00 -22.61
CA ASP A 4 -1.81 20.88 -22.64
C ASP A 4 -1.35 19.48 -22.21
N ALA A 5 -2.00 18.89 -21.19
CA ALA A 5 -1.71 17.55 -20.73
C ALA A 5 -2.06 16.50 -21.79
N ALA A 6 -3.16 16.67 -22.52
CA ALA A 6 -3.54 15.79 -23.61
C ALA A 6 -2.52 15.84 -24.77
N GLU A 7 -2.05 17.02 -25.16
CA GLU A 7 -1.01 17.17 -26.18
C GLU A 7 0.32 16.53 -25.75
N LEU A 8 0.75 16.77 -24.51
CA LEU A 8 1.97 16.20 -23.97
C LEU A 8 1.89 14.68 -23.79
N LYS A 9 0.71 14.14 -23.43
CA LYS A 9 0.47 12.70 -23.38
C LYS A 9 0.75 12.04 -24.72
N GLU A 10 0.29 12.64 -25.83
CA GLU A 10 0.58 12.11 -27.17
C GLU A 10 2.06 12.18 -27.53
N LEU A 11 2.78 13.22 -27.09
CA LEU A 11 4.23 13.32 -27.30
C LEU A 11 4.99 12.24 -26.52
N VAL A 12 4.62 11.99 -25.28
CA VAL A 12 5.20 10.91 -24.46
C VAL A 12 4.87 9.53 -25.05
N ARG A 13 3.64 9.33 -25.57
CA ARG A 13 3.28 8.10 -26.28
C ARG A 13 4.15 7.86 -27.51
N LYS A 14 4.39 8.90 -28.32
CA LYS A 14 5.28 8.78 -29.50
C LYS A 14 6.69 8.36 -29.10
N GLU A 15 7.21 8.89 -27.99
CA GLU A 15 8.52 8.53 -27.45
C GLU A 15 8.58 7.07 -26.95
N LEU A 16 7.46 6.54 -26.41
CA LEU A 16 7.34 5.13 -26.01
C LEU A 16 7.36 4.17 -27.21
N LEU A 17 6.77 4.59 -28.34
CA LEU A 17 6.59 3.77 -29.53
C LEU A 17 7.79 3.82 -30.50
N VAL A 18 8.90 4.42 -30.12
CA VAL A 18 10.13 4.42 -30.94
C VAL A 18 10.74 3.02 -30.94
N ASP A 19 10.71 2.36 -32.11
CA ASP A 19 11.15 0.97 -32.28
C ASP A 19 12.66 0.77 -32.08
N ASP A 20 13.49 1.66 -32.65
CA ASP A 20 14.96 1.54 -32.67
C ASP A 20 15.66 2.21 -31.46
N LYS A 21 14.96 2.39 -30.34
CA LYS A 21 15.53 3.00 -29.14
C LYS A 21 16.48 2.03 -28.44
N ASP A 22 17.62 2.55 -27.96
CA ASP A 22 18.57 1.78 -27.17
C ASP A 22 17.85 1.07 -25.99
N PRO A 23 18.08 -0.25 -25.76
CA PRO A 23 17.38 -1.00 -24.72
C PRO A 23 17.53 -0.41 -23.31
N LYS A 24 18.71 0.12 -22.98
CA LYS A 24 18.98 0.72 -21.67
C LYS A 24 18.27 2.05 -21.53
N GLU A 25 18.32 2.91 -22.55
CA GLU A 25 17.57 4.17 -22.56
C GLU A 25 16.05 3.93 -22.46
N ARG A 26 15.54 2.89 -23.14
CA ARG A 26 14.12 2.52 -23.09
C ARG A 26 13.70 2.05 -21.70
N LEU A 27 14.47 1.21 -21.02
CA LEU A 27 14.17 0.82 -19.63
C LEU A 27 14.24 1.99 -18.65
N ILE A 28 15.23 2.87 -18.77
CA ILE A 28 15.33 4.09 -17.94
C ILE A 28 14.09 4.95 -18.13
N PHE A 29 13.65 5.13 -19.37
CA PHE A 29 12.46 5.92 -19.68
C PHE A 29 11.19 5.31 -19.07
N LEU A 30 11.03 3.98 -19.14
CA LEU A 30 9.93 3.27 -18.49
C LEU A 30 9.97 3.44 -16.97
N ASP A 31 11.12 3.29 -16.33
CA ASP A 31 11.28 3.51 -14.89
C ASP A 31 10.85 4.93 -14.50
N VAL A 32 11.29 5.92 -15.27
CA VAL A 32 10.92 7.33 -15.03
C VAL A 32 9.41 7.53 -15.16
N ILE A 33 8.75 6.95 -16.18
CA ILE A 33 7.28 7.04 -16.35
C ILE A 33 6.54 6.44 -15.16
N HIS A 34 6.97 5.28 -14.67
CA HIS A 34 6.39 4.65 -13.48
C HIS A 34 6.59 5.54 -12.26
N ARG A 35 7.83 5.97 -12.00
CA ARG A 35 8.14 6.76 -10.81
C ARG A 35 7.54 8.15 -10.83
N LEU A 36 7.26 8.74 -12.01
CA LEU A 36 6.54 10.01 -12.15
C LEU A 36 5.02 9.86 -11.95
N GLY A 37 4.50 8.64 -11.78
CA GLY A 37 3.09 8.40 -11.51
C GLY A 37 2.17 8.54 -12.73
N ILE A 38 2.72 8.47 -13.95
CA ILE A 38 1.97 8.68 -15.20
C ILE A 38 1.88 7.42 -16.08
N ALA A 39 2.38 6.28 -15.59
CA ALA A 39 2.33 4.99 -16.31
C ALA A 39 0.91 4.55 -16.67
N TYR A 40 -0.09 4.88 -15.85
CA TYR A 40 -1.49 4.51 -16.07
C TYR A 40 -2.09 5.09 -17.36
N HIS A 41 -1.42 6.05 -18.00
CA HIS A 41 -1.82 6.60 -19.30
C HIS A 41 -1.42 5.74 -20.50
N PHE A 42 -0.51 4.79 -20.29
CA PHE A 42 0.18 4.02 -21.33
C PHE A 42 0.24 2.52 -20.99
N GLU A 43 -0.78 1.99 -20.28
CA GLU A 43 -0.79 0.63 -19.75
C GLU A 43 -0.49 -0.41 -20.85
N THR A 44 -1.13 -0.30 -22.03
CA THR A 44 -0.91 -1.22 -23.16
C THR A 44 0.51 -1.13 -23.72
N GLU A 45 0.99 0.08 -24.02
CA GLU A 45 2.32 0.29 -24.63
C GLU A 45 3.44 -0.19 -23.70
N ILE A 46 3.26 0.01 -22.40
CA ILE A 46 4.18 -0.44 -21.35
C ILE A 46 4.18 -1.97 -21.25
N ASP A 47 3.00 -2.59 -21.21
CA ASP A 47 2.86 -4.05 -21.08
C ASP A 47 3.49 -4.78 -22.28
N ASP A 48 3.18 -4.34 -23.51
CA ASP A 48 3.79 -4.87 -24.74
C ASP A 48 5.31 -4.74 -24.71
N THR A 49 5.81 -3.60 -24.21
CA THR A 49 7.25 -3.36 -24.12
C THR A 49 7.91 -4.28 -23.10
N PHE A 50 7.31 -4.52 -21.94
CA PHE A 50 7.87 -5.43 -20.94
C PHE A 50 7.85 -6.89 -21.40
N HIS A 51 6.79 -7.34 -22.10
CA HIS A 51 6.77 -8.65 -22.72
C HIS A 51 7.91 -8.82 -23.74
N ASN A 52 8.19 -7.78 -24.53
CA ASN A 52 9.34 -7.80 -25.44
C ASN A 52 10.69 -7.89 -24.72
N PHE A 53 10.87 -7.15 -23.61
CA PHE A 53 12.06 -7.29 -22.77
C PHE A 53 12.15 -8.67 -22.12
N HIS A 54 11.05 -9.26 -21.68
CA HIS A 54 11.05 -10.58 -21.05
C HIS A 54 11.39 -11.70 -22.04
N ASN A 55 10.77 -11.68 -23.22
CA ASN A 55 11.01 -12.67 -24.27
C ASN A 55 12.48 -12.71 -24.75
N LYS A 56 13.18 -11.58 -24.67
CA LYS A 56 14.59 -11.46 -25.07
C LYS A 56 15.59 -11.60 -23.91
N ILE A 57 15.17 -12.10 -22.74
CA ILE A 57 16.02 -12.06 -21.54
C ILE A 57 17.29 -12.89 -21.61
N TYR A 58 17.27 -13.99 -22.37
CA TYR A 58 18.43 -14.86 -22.60
C TYR A 58 19.04 -14.73 -23.99
N ASP A 59 18.38 -13.99 -24.89
CA ASP A 59 18.83 -13.79 -26.28
C ASP A 59 19.55 -12.45 -26.47
N ASP A 60 19.24 -11.46 -25.64
CA ASP A 60 19.83 -10.12 -25.70
C ASP A 60 20.98 -9.99 -24.70
N SER A 61 22.21 -10.17 -25.19
CA SER A 61 23.43 -9.97 -24.41
C SER A 61 23.85 -8.51 -24.26
N SER A 62 23.02 -7.57 -24.74
CA SER A 62 23.31 -6.13 -24.61
C SER A 62 23.29 -5.73 -23.14
N TYR A 63 24.32 -5.00 -22.71
CA TYR A 63 24.45 -4.48 -21.34
C TYR A 63 24.43 -5.57 -20.26
N GLU A 64 24.81 -6.82 -20.61
CA GLU A 64 24.87 -7.88 -19.62
C GLU A 64 25.89 -7.60 -18.52
N ASP A 65 26.99 -6.90 -18.82
CA ASP A 65 28.00 -6.51 -17.82
C ASP A 65 27.64 -5.24 -17.04
N ASP A 66 26.48 -4.64 -17.31
CA ASP A 66 26.02 -3.40 -16.67
C ASP A 66 25.07 -3.72 -15.51
N LEU A 67 25.57 -3.59 -14.28
CA LEU A 67 24.82 -3.93 -13.07
C LEU A 67 23.54 -3.09 -12.94
N TYR A 68 23.59 -1.81 -13.32
CA TYR A 68 22.43 -0.92 -13.30
C TYR A 68 21.33 -1.42 -14.24
N TYR A 69 21.69 -1.73 -15.48
CA TYR A 69 20.74 -2.24 -16.48
C TYR A 69 20.13 -3.58 -16.05
N VAL A 70 20.95 -4.55 -15.65
CA VAL A 70 20.46 -5.88 -15.24
C VAL A 70 19.53 -5.78 -14.03
N SER A 71 19.92 -5.01 -13.01
CA SER A 71 19.11 -4.82 -11.81
C SER A 71 17.79 -4.09 -12.11
N LEU A 72 17.84 -3.07 -12.97
CA LEU A 72 16.65 -2.32 -13.39
C LEU A 72 15.68 -3.21 -14.17
N ARG A 73 16.18 -3.98 -15.15
CA ARG A 73 15.40 -4.92 -15.94
C ARG A 73 14.75 -5.97 -15.05
N PHE A 74 15.52 -6.59 -14.14
CA PHE A 74 15.03 -7.56 -13.17
C PHE A 74 13.88 -6.97 -12.34
N ARG A 75 14.08 -5.79 -11.75
CA ARG A 75 13.07 -5.13 -10.91
C ARG A 75 11.80 -4.84 -11.69
N LEU A 76 11.90 -4.17 -12.84
CA LEU A 76 10.73 -3.75 -13.60
C LEU A 76 9.94 -4.95 -14.13
N LEU A 77 10.62 -5.97 -14.68
CA LEU A 77 9.93 -7.17 -15.15
C LEU A 77 9.20 -7.88 -14.01
N ARG A 78 9.84 -8.09 -12.86
CA ARG A 78 9.18 -8.71 -11.71
C ARG A 78 8.04 -7.86 -11.16
N GLN A 79 8.15 -6.53 -11.14
CA GLN A 79 7.05 -5.63 -10.76
C GLN A 79 5.82 -5.77 -11.66
N HIS A 80 6.02 -6.11 -12.92
CA HIS A 80 4.98 -6.40 -13.91
C HIS A 80 4.57 -7.88 -13.96
N GLY A 81 5.01 -8.68 -12.99
CA GLY A 81 4.62 -10.08 -12.87
C GLY A 81 5.33 -11.03 -13.85
N LEU A 82 6.38 -10.56 -14.51
CA LEU A 82 7.20 -11.34 -15.42
C LEU A 82 8.38 -11.91 -14.64
N PHE A 83 8.36 -13.24 -14.42
CA PHE A 83 9.39 -13.92 -13.64
C PHE A 83 10.76 -13.84 -14.33
N VAL A 84 11.78 -13.44 -13.57
CA VAL A 84 13.18 -13.41 -13.98
C VAL A 84 13.99 -14.15 -12.93
N SER A 85 14.81 -15.13 -13.33
CA SER A 85 15.68 -15.87 -12.39
C SER A 85 16.72 -14.95 -11.75
N THR A 86 17.09 -15.23 -10.50
CA THR A 86 18.21 -14.55 -9.82
C THR A 86 19.56 -14.84 -10.46
N ASP A 87 19.65 -15.86 -11.33
CA ASP A 87 20.86 -16.25 -12.04
C ASP A 87 21.45 -15.12 -12.90
N VAL A 88 20.63 -14.12 -13.27
CA VAL A 88 21.09 -12.92 -13.98
C VAL A 88 22.17 -12.15 -13.22
N PHE A 89 22.29 -12.37 -11.90
CA PHE A 89 23.28 -11.72 -11.05
C PHE A 89 24.58 -12.53 -10.87
N GLU A 90 24.65 -13.78 -11.32
CA GLU A 90 25.80 -14.67 -11.03
C GLU A 90 27.11 -14.16 -11.62
N LYS A 91 27.07 -13.48 -12.77
CA LYS A 91 28.25 -12.84 -13.39
C LYS A 91 28.87 -11.72 -12.55
N PHE A 92 28.10 -11.14 -11.62
CA PHE A 92 28.59 -10.09 -10.72
C PHE A 92 29.17 -10.66 -9.42
N LYS A 93 29.19 -11.98 -9.25
CA LYS A 93 29.78 -12.68 -8.11
C LYS A 93 31.18 -13.20 -8.44
N SER A 94 32.04 -13.29 -7.43
CA SER A 94 33.32 -13.99 -7.50
C SER A 94 33.16 -15.50 -7.31
N GLU A 95 34.25 -16.25 -7.53
CA GLU A 95 34.28 -17.72 -7.41
C GLU A 95 33.86 -18.25 -6.02
N ASP A 96 33.99 -17.43 -4.98
CA ASP A 96 33.54 -17.74 -3.61
C ASP A 96 32.04 -17.46 -3.37
N GLY A 97 31.31 -17.03 -4.40
CA GLY A 97 29.89 -16.68 -4.35
C GLY A 97 29.60 -15.28 -3.79
N SER A 98 30.60 -14.57 -3.28
CA SER A 98 30.43 -13.18 -2.83
C SER A 98 30.31 -12.23 -4.01
N PHE A 99 29.62 -11.10 -3.87
CA PHE A 99 29.63 -10.08 -4.92
C PHE A 99 31.07 -9.61 -5.17
N ASN A 100 31.45 -9.59 -6.44
CA ASN A 100 32.82 -9.30 -6.84
C ASN A 100 33.24 -7.96 -6.24
N LYS A 101 34.31 -7.95 -5.43
CA LYS A 101 34.86 -6.72 -4.82
C LYS A 101 35.32 -5.70 -5.88
N CYS A 102 35.48 -6.13 -7.13
CA CYS A 102 35.76 -5.31 -8.31
C CYS A 102 34.50 -4.90 -9.09
N LEU A 103 33.27 -5.18 -8.63
CA LEU A 103 32.16 -4.27 -8.93
C LEU A 103 32.66 -2.91 -8.50
N ASP A 104 32.95 -2.06 -9.48
CA ASP A 104 33.71 -0.85 -9.24
C ASP A 104 32.97 -0.12 -8.11
N VAL A 105 33.64 0.08 -6.97
CA VAL A 105 33.10 0.75 -5.77
C VAL A 105 32.67 2.18 -6.12
N SER A 106 32.84 2.60 -7.38
CA SER A 106 32.33 3.81 -8.03
C SER A 106 30.89 3.69 -8.60
N ASP A 107 30.35 2.50 -8.91
CA ASP A 107 28.99 2.34 -9.49
C ASP A 107 27.89 2.30 -8.43
N VAL A 108 27.74 3.43 -7.76
CA VAL A 108 26.68 3.68 -6.78
C VAL A 108 25.27 3.50 -7.38
N HIS A 109 25.10 3.77 -8.68
CA HIS A 109 23.80 3.63 -9.35
C HIS A 109 23.42 2.16 -9.57
N GLY A 110 24.38 1.32 -10.00
CA GLY A 110 24.20 -0.12 -10.12
C GLY A 110 23.85 -0.76 -8.77
N ILE A 111 24.60 -0.45 -7.72
CA ILE A 111 24.37 -1.03 -6.39
C ILE A 111 23.05 -0.55 -5.78
N LEU A 112 22.67 0.72 -5.98
CA LEU A 112 21.34 1.19 -5.57
C LEU A 112 20.22 0.46 -6.30
N SER A 113 20.38 0.19 -7.60
CA SER A 113 19.37 -0.54 -8.37
C SER A 113 19.28 -2.00 -7.96
N LEU A 114 20.42 -2.61 -7.62
CA LEU A 114 20.52 -3.96 -7.07
C LEU A 114 19.83 -4.07 -5.69
N TYR A 115 20.04 -3.08 -4.83
CA TYR A 115 19.33 -2.96 -3.55
C TYR A 115 17.81 -2.93 -3.76
N GLU A 116 17.32 -2.05 -4.64
CA GLU A 116 15.88 -1.94 -4.92
C GLU A 116 15.30 -3.21 -5.57
N ALA A 117 16.07 -3.88 -6.43
CA ALA A 117 15.69 -5.14 -7.07
C ALA A 117 15.55 -6.29 -6.05
N SER A 118 16.40 -6.32 -5.02
CA SER A 118 16.43 -7.41 -4.03
C SER A 118 15.16 -7.49 -3.17
N TYR A 119 14.39 -6.41 -3.06
CA TYR A 119 13.09 -6.41 -2.37
C TYR A 119 11.96 -7.13 -3.13
N LEU A 120 12.23 -7.61 -4.36
CA LEU A 120 11.33 -8.48 -5.13
C LEU A 120 11.63 -9.97 -4.96
N LYS A 121 12.41 -10.34 -3.94
CA LYS A 121 12.66 -11.74 -3.59
C LYS A 121 11.39 -12.49 -3.23
N VAL A 122 11.38 -13.78 -3.53
CA VAL A 122 10.37 -14.75 -3.09
C VAL A 122 10.98 -15.83 -2.21
N HIS A 123 10.18 -16.74 -1.64
CA HIS A 123 10.72 -17.79 -0.78
C HIS A 123 11.70 -18.69 -1.54
N GLY A 124 12.79 -19.07 -0.88
CA GLY A 124 13.85 -19.91 -1.44
C GLY A 124 14.93 -19.16 -2.22
N GLU A 125 14.80 -17.85 -2.44
CA GLU A 125 15.80 -17.04 -3.13
C GLU A 125 16.85 -16.45 -2.18
N ASN A 126 17.54 -17.31 -1.41
CA ASN A 126 18.55 -16.90 -0.42
C ASN A 126 19.67 -16.02 -1.04
N ALA A 127 19.94 -16.19 -2.34
CA ALA A 127 20.89 -15.34 -3.08
C ALA A 127 20.52 -13.85 -3.04
N LEU A 128 19.24 -13.50 -3.01
CA LEU A 128 18.79 -12.11 -2.89
C LEU A 128 18.91 -11.57 -1.46
N ASP A 129 18.91 -12.43 -0.44
CA ASP A 129 19.20 -12.01 0.94
C ASP A 129 20.65 -11.56 1.08
N GLU A 130 21.58 -12.35 0.53
CA GLU A 130 23.00 -12.02 0.48
C GLU A 130 23.23 -10.73 -0.34
N THR A 131 22.54 -10.62 -1.48
CA THR A 131 22.55 -9.44 -2.35
C THR A 131 22.08 -8.19 -1.60
N LEU A 132 20.95 -8.28 -0.91
CA LEU A 132 20.38 -7.19 -0.14
C LEU A 132 21.32 -6.76 0.98
N ALA A 133 21.88 -7.72 1.73
CA ALA A 133 22.82 -7.45 2.81
C ALA A 133 24.08 -6.74 2.30
N PHE A 134 24.65 -7.22 1.19
CA PHE A 134 25.80 -6.59 0.53
C PHE A 134 25.49 -5.15 0.09
N ALA A 135 24.42 -4.97 -0.70
CA ALA A 135 24.08 -3.67 -1.25
C ALA A 135 23.74 -2.65 -0.16
N LYS A 136 23.02 -3.07 0.89
CA LYS A 136 22.71 -2.24 2.05
C LYS A 136 23.98 -1.82 2.81
N ALA A 137 24.90 -2.75 3.06
CA ALA A 137 26.16 -2.46 3.74
C ALA A 137 27.01 -1.46 2.94
N TYR A 138 27.12 -1.67 1.63
CA TYR A 138 27.80 -0.74 0.74
C TYR A 138 27.17 0.65 0.79
N LEU A 139 25.86 0.78 0.52
CA LEU A 139 25.16 2.06 0.46
C LEU A 139 25.22 2.83 1.78
N THR A 140 25.29 2.13 2.91
CA THR A 140 25.48 2.73 4.23
C THR A 140 26.91 3.24 4.45
N SER A 141 27.90 2.60 3.82
CA SER A 141 29.33 2.96 3.96
C SER A 141 29.79 4.07 3.00
N VAL A 142 29.02 4.37 1.96
CA VAL A 142 29.37 5.37 0.94
C VAL A 142 29.45 6.77 1.57
N ASP A 143 30.55 7.47 1.32
CA ASP A 143 30.70 8.87 1.68
C ASP A 143 29.81 9.76 0.80
N THR A 144 28.61 10.04 1.28
CA THR A 144 27.62 10.87 0.56
C THR A 144 28.09 12.30 0.29
N THR A 145 29.16 12.79 0.95
CA THR A 145 29.69 14.14 0.71
C THR A 145 30.43 14.25 -0.63
N GLN A 146 30.89 13.12 -1.16
CA GLN A 146 31.56 13.03 -2.47
C GLN A 146 30.59 12.84 -3.63
N LEU A 147 29.31 12.65 -3.32
CA LEU A 147 28.26 12.45 -4.30
C LEU A 147 27.52 13.76 -4.63
N SER A 148 26.85 13.79 -5.78
CA SER A 148 25.92 14.88 -6.07
C SER A 148 24.77 14.87 -5.05
N SER A 149 24.28 16.05 -4.66
CA SER A 149 23.20 16.17 -3.68
C SER A 149 21.96 15.31 -4.02
N PRO A 150 21.52 15.22 -5.30
CA PRO A 150 20.39 14.37 -5.66
C PRO A 150 20.61 12.88 -5.38
N ILE A 151 21.78 12.31 -5.73
CA ILE A 151 22.00 10.87 -5.54
C ILE A 151 22.16 10.51 -4.04
N ALA A 152 22.82 11.36 -3.25
CA ALA A 152 22.92 11.17 -1.81
C ALA A 152 21.54 11.11 -1.14
N LYS A 153 20.63 12.03 -1.51
CA LYS A 153 19.23 12.02 -1.05
C LYS A 153 18.49 10.77 -1.51
N HIS A 154 18.74 10.30 -2.73
CA HIS A 154 18.10 9.10 -3.26
C HIS A 154 18.53 7.83 -2.51
N ILE A 155 19.82 7.71 -2.15
CA ILE A 155 20.33 6.61 -1.32
C ILE A 155 19.69 6.63 0.06
N ALA A 156 19.71 7.77 0.75
CA ALA A 156 19.13 7.91 2.08
C ALA A 156 17.64 7.53 2.12
N ARG A 157 16.87 7.96 1.10
CA ARG A 157 15.45 7.60 0.97
C ARG A 157 15.24 6.11 0.73
N SER A 158 16.13 5.46 -0.01
CA SER A 158 16.06 4.02 -0.32
C SER A 158 16.42 3.14 0.87
N LEU A 159 17.44 3.55 1.64
CA LEU A 159 17.77 2.91 2.91
C LEU A 159 16.66 3.09 3.97
N LYS A 160 15.91 4.19 3.91
CA LYS A 160 14.75 4.40 4.80
C LYS A 160 13.57 3.49 4.44
N LEU A 161 13.19 3.47 3.16
CA LEU A 161 12.11 2.62 2.65
C LEU A 161 12.40 2.27 1.19
N PRO A 162 12.52 0.99 0.81
CA PRO A 162 12.78 0.60 -0.57
C PRO A 162 11.60 0.96 -1.48
N LEU A 163 11.90 1.27 -2.74
CA LEU A 163 10.95 1.68 -3.77
C LEU A 163 9.75 0.73 -3.89
N HIS A 164 9.98 -0.58 -3.78
CA HIS A 164 8.92 -1.59 -3.88
C HIS A 164 7.85 -1.48 -2.78
N ARG A 165 8.17 -0.83 -1.65
CA ARG A 165 7.27 -0.63 -0.51
C ARG A 165 6.68 0.78 -0.41
N ARG A 166 7.07 1.70 -1.29
CA ARG A 166 6.57 3.09 -1.26
C ARG A 166 5.22 3.20 -1.96
N SER A 167 4.33 4.06 -1.47
CA SER A 167 3.15 4.42 -2.25
C SER A 167 3.52 5.26 -3.47
N LEU A 168 2.80 5.02 -4.56
CA LEU A 168 3.09 5.65 -5.84
C LEU A 168 2.82 7.16 -5.81
N ARG A 169 1.77 7.59 -5.10
CA ARG A 169 1.37 9.00 -5.10
C ARG A 169 2.41 9.89 -4.41
N LEU A 170 2.90 9.49 -3.25
CA LEU A 170 3.99 10.20 -2.58
C LEU A 170 5.30 10.09 -3.38
N GLU A 171 5.67 8.90 -3.85
CA GLU A 171 6.90 8.74 -4.64
C GLU A 171 6.89 9.61 -5.90
N SER A 172 5.75 9.74 -6.60
CA SER A 172 5.61 10.62 -7.76
C SER A 172 5.94 12.07 -7.46
N ARG A 173 5.51 12.58 -6.30
CA ARG A 173 5.77 13.96 -5.89
C ARG A 173 7.25 14.22 -5.67
N HIS A 174 7.96 13.27 -5.07
CA HIS A 174 9.40 13.36 -4.86
C HIS A 174 10.18 13.15 -6.15
N GLN A 175 9.73 12.20 -6.99
CA GLN A 175 10.36 11.91 -8.26
C GLN A 175 10.29 13.09 -9.23
N ILE A 176 9.18 13.85 -9.26
CA ILE A 176 9.07 15.05 -10.09
C ILE A 176 10.19 16.05 -9.75
N SER A 177 10.39 16.35 -8.46
CA SER A 177 11.47 17.26 -8.02
C SER A 177 12.86 16.68 -8.27
N PHE A 178 13.04 15.36 -8.11
CA PHE A 178 14.31 14.70 -8.42
C PHE A 178 14.63 14.70 -9.92
N TYR A 179 13.62 14.48 -10.77
CA TYR A 179 13.75 14.44 -12.22
C TYR A 179 14.03 15.84 -12.79
N GLU A 180 13.34 16.86 -12.30
CA GLU A 180 13.57 18.26 -12.64
C GLU A 180 15.02 18.71 -12.37
N ALA A 181 15.62 18.24 -11.27
CA ALA A 181 17.00 18.57 -10.93
C ALA A 181 18.05 17.92 -11.85
N LYS A 182 17.67 16.97 -12.72
CA LYS A 182 18.61 16.35 -13.67
C LYS A 182 18.81 17.25 -14.87
N SER A 183 20.06 17.48 -15.28
CA SER A 183 20.36 18.27 -16.49
C SER A 183 19.86 17.63 -17.80
N SER A 184 19.65 16.32 -17.81
CA SER A 184 19.24 15.54 -18.99
C SER A 184 17.75 15.16 -19.01
N HIS A 185 16.92 15.79 -18.18
CA HIS A 185 15.51 15.45 -18.13
C HIS A 185 14.80 15.83 -19.44
N ASN A 186 13.86 14.99 -19.86
CA ASN A 186 12.94 15.31 -20.96
C ASN A 186 11.90 16.34 -20.47
N GLU A 187 11.95 17.54 -21.04
CA GLU A 187 11.08 18.67 -20.67
C GLU A 187 9.58 18.36 -20.86
N ASN A 188 9.23 17.71 -21.98
CA ASN A 188 7.83 17.35 -22.26
C ASN A 188 7.31 16.34 -21.22
N LEU A 189 8.13 15.34 -20.87
CA LEU A 189 7.77 14.35 -19.86
C LEU A 189 7.60 14.98 -18.48
N LEU A 190 8.53 15.86 -18.08
CA LEU A 190 8.45 16.56 -16.80
C LEU A 190 7.20 17.44 -16.74
N LYS A 191 6.95 18.23 -17.79
CA LYS A 191 5.78 19.10 -17.86
C LYS A 191 4.47 18.30 -17.82
N PHE A 192 4.43 17.16 -18.50
CA PHE A 192 3.29 16.25 -18.44
C PHE A 192 3.04 15.74 -17.03
N ALA A 193 4.08 15.24 -16.35
CA ALA A 193 3.97 14.74 -14.98
C ALA A 193 3.52 15.83 -13.98
N LYS A 194 4.03 17.06 -14.11
CA LYS A 194 3.58 18.20 -13.28
C LYS A 194 2.10 18.52 -13.51
N LEU A 195 1.66 18.57 -14.76
CA LEU A 195 0.27 18.85 -15.13
C LEU A 195 -0.66 17.75 -14.63
N ASP A 196 -0.32 16.48 -14.87
CA ASP A 196 -1.08 15.32 -14.42
C ASP A 196 -1.22 15.31 -12.90
N PHE A 197 -0.11 15.53 -12.18
CA PHE A 197 -0.11 15.60 -10.72
C PHE A 197 -1.09 16.65 -10.20
N ASN A 198 -1.10 17.84 -10.80
CA ASN A 198 -1.98 18.93 -10.37
C ASN A 198 -3.45 18.70 -10.75
N LEU A 199 -3.72 18.12 -11.93
CA LEU A 199 -5.08 17.74 -12.33
C LEU A 199 -5.66 16.69 -11.37
N LEU A 200 -4.86 15.69 -11.01
CA LEU A 200 -5.21 14.72 -9.99
C LEU A 200 -5.47 15.37 -8.65
N GLN A 201 -4.61 16.29 -8.20
CA GLN A 201 -4.82 17.00 -6.93
C GLN A 201 -6.13 17.81 -6.92
N ILE A 202 -6.53 18.42 -8.04
CA ILE A 202 -7.83 19.11 -8.16
C ILE A 202 -8.97 18.10 -7.99
N LEU A 203 -8.94 16.99 -8.73
CA LEU A 203 -9.93 15.92 -8.62
C LEU A 203 -10.03 15.39 -7.19
N HIS A 204 -8.89 15.11 -6.57
CA HIS A 204 -8.81 14.58 -5.21
C HIS A 204 -9.38 15.55 -4.17
N ASN A 205 -9.17 16.86 -4.34
CA ASN A 205 -9.79 17.87 -3.48
C ASN A 205 -11.31 17.99 -3.69
N THR A 206 -11.80 17.78 -4.91
CA THR A 206 -13.24 17.70 -5.18
C THR A 206 -13.85 16.51 -4.44
N GLU A 207 -13.25 15.33 -4.55
CA GLU A 207 -13.68 14.12 -3.84
C GLU A 207 -13.65 14.32 -2.32
N LEU A 208 -12.56 14.88 -1.78
CA LEU A 208 -12.42 15.14 -0.34
C LEU A 208 -13.48 16.12 0.17
N ASN A 209 -13.90 17.10 -0.61
CA ASN A 209 -14.98 18.01 -0.26
C ASN A 209 -16.33 17.29 -0.15
N GLU A 210 -16.65 16.41 -1.11
CA GLU A 210 -17.85 15.57 -1.06
C GLU A 210 -17.85 14.65 0.17
N ILE A 211 -16.74 13.96 0.40
CA ILE A 211 -16.55 13.05 1.53
C ILE A 211 -16.65 13.80 2.87
N THR A 212 -16.07 14.99 2.96
CA THR A 212 -16.16 15.83 4.17
C THR A 212 -17.61 16.25 4.44
N ARG A 213 -18.39 16.52 3.39
CA ARG A 213 -19.83 16.81 3.53
C ARG A 213 -20.61 15.60 4.01
N TRP A 214 -20.36 14.43 3.43
CA TRP A 214 -20.93 13.17 3.92
C TRP A 214 -20.60 12.94 5.40
N TRP A 215 -19.33 13.10 5.78
CA TRP A 215 -18.88 12.90 7.16
C TRP A 215 -19.57 13.85 8.14
N ARG A 216 -19.71 15.13 7.80
CA ARG A 216 -20.44 16.12 8.62
C ARG A 216 -21.92 15.80 8.73
N ASN A 217 -22.54 15.33 7.65
CA ASN A 217 -23.97 15.01 7.60
C ASN A 217 -24.32 13.73 8.37
N SER A 218 -23.36 12.82 8.58
CA SER A 218 -23.54 11.60 9.39
C SER A 218 -23.83 11.91 10.88
N GLU A 219 -23.55 13.13 11.33
CA GLU A 219 -23.59 13.56 12.72
C GLU A 219 -22.74 12.70 13.69
N ILE A 220 -21.82 11.85 13.21
CA ILE A 220 -20.98 10.99 14.06
C ILE A 220 -20.12 11.84 15.01
N VAL A 221 -19.40 12.85 14.49
CA VAL A 221 -18.53 13.71 15.32
C VAL A 221 -19.29 14.40 16.47
N LYS A 222 -20.57 14.72 16.24
CA LYS A 222 -21.43 15.37 17.23
C LYS A 222 -21.95 14.39 18.29
N ASN A 223 -22.31 13.17 17.89
CA ASN A 223 -22.94 12.18 18.77
C ASN A 223 -21.92 11.23 19.43
N LEU A 224 -20.73 11.06 18.83
CA LEU A 224 -19.65 10.17 19.27
C LEU A 224 -18.32 10.96 19.37
N PRO A 225 -18.15 11.83 20.38
CA PRO A 225 -16.97 12.68 20.51
C PRO A 225 -15.67 11.91 20.80
N PHE A 226 -15.75 10.61 21.11
CA PHE A 226 -14.61 9.73 21.32
C PHE A 226 -14.03 9.17 20.01
N VAL A 227 -14.80 9.20 18.91
CA VAL A 227 -14.35 8.72 17.60
C VAL A 227 -13.31 9.68 17.02
N ARG A 228 -12.25 9.11 16.46
CA ARG A 228 -11.20 9.86 15.77
C ARG A 228 -11.75 10.57 14.52
N ASP A 229 -11.76 11.90 14.55
CA ASP A 229 -12.04 12.73 13.37
C ASP A 229 -10.79 12.79 12.47
N ARG A 230 -10.75 11.86 11.51
CA ARG A 230 -9.58 11.57 10.65
C ARG A 230 -9.96 11.38 9.18
N ILE A 231 -10.93 12.18 8.70
CA ILE A 231 -11.47 12.02 7.35
C ILE A 231 -10.42 12.31 6.27
N VAL A 232 -9.52 13.28 6.51
CA VAL A 232 -8.46 13.66 5.58
C VAL A 232 -7.35 12.62 5.55
N GLU A 233 -6.96 12.10 6.71
CA GLU A 233 -5.96 11.05 6.89
C GLU A 233 -6.44 9.72 6.28
N ALA A 234 -7.72 9.38 6.46
CA ALA A 234 -8.35 8.23 5.79
C ALA A 234 -8.34 8.40 4.26
N TYR A 235 -8.57 9.62 3.76
CA TYR A 235 -8.54 9.88 2.33
C TYR A 235 -7.11 9.80 1.76
N PHE A 236 -6.13 10.32 2.50
CA PHE A 236 -4.71 10.15 2.19
C PHE A 236 -4.32 8.66 2.08
N TRP A 237 -4.77 7.82 3.01
CA TRP A 237 -4.57 6.37 2.97
C TRP A 237 -5.11 5.77 1.66
N ILE A 238 -6.30 6.19 1.24
CA ILE A 238 -6.97 5.68 0.04
C ILE A 238 -6.27 6.11 -1.25
N LEU A 239 -5.70 7.31 -1.28
CA LEU A 239 -4.85 7.75 -2.40
C LEU A 239 -3.61 6.86 -2.59
N GLY A 240 -3.13 6.23 -1.52
CA GLY A 240 -2.08 5.23 -1.59
C GLY A 240 -2.52 3.95 -2.32
N VAL A 241 -3.81 3.60 -2.27
CA VAL A 241 -4.38 2.41 -2.91
C VAL A 241 -4.57 2.61 -4.41
N TYR A 242 -5.21 3.72 -4.79
CA TYR A 242 -5.40 4.11 -6.19
C TYR A 242 -5.63 5.61 -6.34
N HIS A 243 -4.83 6.24 -7.20
CA HIS A 243 -4.82 7.69 -7.42
C HIS A 243 -5.38 8.08 -8.79
N GLU A 244 -5.53 7.12 -9.70
CA GLU A 244 -5.88 7.31 -11.11
C GLU A 244 -7.30 7.90 -11.26
N PRO A 245 -7.58 8.75 -12.27
CA PRO A 245 -8.87 9.43 -12.40
C PRO A 245 -10.05 8.45 -12.54
N LYS A 246 -9.85 7.31 -13.23
CA LYS A 246 -10.86 6.28 -13.48
C LYS A 246 -11.46 5.67 -12.19
N TYR A 247 -10.76 5.80 -11.07
CA TYR A 247 -11.18 5.23 -9.77
C TYR A 247 -11.74 6.28 -8.79
N SER A 248 -12.21 7.43 -9.30
CA SER A 248 -12.77 8.51 -8.47
C SER A 248 -13.91 8.03 -7.58
N TYR A 249 -14.93 7.39 -8.17
CA TYR A 249 -16.07 6.88 -7.41
C TYR A 249 -15.67 5.78 -6.42
N ALA A 250 -14.79 4.85 -6.85
CA ALA A 250 -14.24 3.82 -5.97
C ALA A 250 -13.51 4.40 -4.76
N ARG A 251 -12.84 5.57 -4.88
CA ARG A 251 -12.14 6.20 -3.74
C ARG A 251 -13.13 6.75 -2.74
N MET A 252 -14.20 7.36 -3.24
CA MET A 252 -15.27 7.90 -2.40
C MET A 252 -15.97 6.80 -1.61
N ILE A 253 -16.31 5.68 -2.27
CA ILE A 253 -16.89 4.50 -1.60
C ILE A 253 -15.95 3.96 -0.54
N LEU A 254 -14.68 3.69 -0.92
CA LEU A 254 -13.69 3.14 -0.01
C LEU A 254 -13.49 4.04 1.23
N ASN A 255 -13.57 5.37 1.08
CA ASN A 255 -13.41 6.29 2.19
C ASN A 255 -14.54 6.17 3.22
N LYS A 256 -15.78 6.05 2.75
CA LYS A 256 -16.93 5.85 3.62
C LYS A 256 -16.78 4.55 4.43
N PHE A 257 -16.44 3.44 3.76
CA PHE A 257 -16.23 2.15 4.41
C PHE A 257 -15.01 2.16 5.34
N PHE A 258 -13.91 2.81 4.96
CA PHE A 258 -12.75 3.00 5.83
C PHE A 258 -13.13 3.76 7.12
N LYS A 259 -13.95 4.81 7.02
CA LYS A 259 -14.42 5.50 8.22
C LYS A 259 -15.37 4.66 9.05
N ILE A 260 -16.22 3.83 8.45
CA ILE A 260 -17.07 2.88 9.19
C ILE A 260 -16.20 1.94 10.02
N ILE A 261 -15.19 1.29 9.44
CA ILE A 261 -14.35 0.36 10.21
C ILE A 261 -13.56 1.08 11.32
N SER A 262 -13.09 2.31 11.06
CA SER A 262 -12.44 3.13 12.10
C SER A 262 -13.37 3.53 13.25
N ILE A 263 -14.66 3.77 12.98
CA ILE A 263 -15.65 4.04 14.04
C ILE A 263 -15.89 2.79 14.86
N LEU A 264 -16.02 1.64 14.19
CA LEU A 264 -16.18 0.35 14.85
C LEU A 264 -14.97 0.07 15.74
N ASP A 265 -13.74 0.22 15.24
CA ASP A 265 -12.51 0.09 16.02
C ASP A 265 -12.53 0.95 17.29
N ASP A 266 -12.84 2.25 17.18
CA ASP A 266 -12.93 3.16 18.35
C ASP A 266 -14.00 2.72 19.37
N ILE A 267 -15.13 2.19 18.89
CA ILE A 267 -16.22 1.68 19.74
C ILE A 267 -15.79 0.43 20.49
N TYR A 268 -15.24 -0.57 19.80
CA TYR A 268 -14.91 -1.85 20.43
C TYR A 268 -13.65 -1.78 21.29
N ASP A 269 -12.63 -1.07 20.84
CA ASP A 269 -11.38 -0.99 21.58
C ASP A 269 -11.51 -0.05 22.79
N SER A 270 -12.02 1.17 22.58
CA SER A 270 -11.78 2.26 23.53
C SER A 270 -13.01 2.75 24.31
N TYR A 271 -14.24 2.42 23.90
CA TYR A 271 -15.44 3.06 24.48
C TYR A 271 -16.52 2.11 24.99
N GLY A 272 -16.95 1.15 24.17
CA GLY A 272 -18.08 0.28 24.46
C GLY A 272 -17.77 -0.70 25.60
N THR A 273 -18.77 -0.99 26.42
CA THR A 273 -18.68 -2.06 27.42
C THR A 273 -19.07 -3.40 26.81
N ILE A 274 -18.60 -4.53 27.36
CA ILE A 274 -18.97 -5.87 26.86
C ILE A 274 -20.50 -6.06 26.79
N ASP A 275 -21.23 -5.54 27.79
CA ASP A 275 -22.71 -5.59 27.84
C ASP A 275 -23.39 -4.80 26.72
N GLU A 276 -22.71 -3.78 26.16
CA GLU A 276 -23.20 -3.00 25.00
C GLU A 276 -22.70 -3.59 23.67
N LEU A 277 -21.45 -4.04 23.63
CA LEU A 277 -20.79 -4.55 22.43
C LEU A 277 -21.38 -5.89 21.98
N GLN A 278 -21.75 -6.79 22.89
CA GLN A 278 -22.34 -8.08 22.53
C GLN A 278 -23.70 -7.90 21.82
N PRO A 279 -24.70 -7.15 22.34
CA PRO A 279 -25.92 -6.86 21.61
C PRO A 279 -25.71 -6.10 20.30
N PHE A 280 -24.71 -5.21 20.24
CA PHE A 280 -24.36 -4.48 19.01
C PHE A 280 -23.81 -5.40 17.93
N THR A 281 -22.90 -6.32 18.30
CA THR A 281 -22.36 -7.35 17.42
C THR A 281 -23.51 -8.22 16.90
N ASP A 282 -24.35 -8.74 17.80
CA ASP A 282 -25.51 -9.56 17.45
C ASP A 282 -26.45 -8.84 16.46
N ALA A 283 -26.64 -7.53 16.60
CA ALA A 283 -27.44 -6.73 15.68
C ALA A 283 -26.82 -6.66 14.27
N ILE A 284 -25.51 -6.44 14.17
CA ILE A 284 -24.76 -6.43 12.90
C ILE A 284 -24.81 -7.80 12.22
N LEU A 285 -24.63 -8.88 12.99
CA LEU A 285 -24.69 -10.24 12.46
C LEU A 285 -26.06 -10.58 11.86
N ARG A 286 -27.14 -10.16 12.52
CA ARG A 286 -28.53 -10.38 12.06
C ARG A 286 -28.91 -9.48 10.90
N ASN A 287 -28.34 -8.27 10.83
CA ASN A 287 -28.68 -7.25 9.84
C ASN A 287 -30.19 -6.90 9.81
N GLU A 288 -30.83 -6.81 10.98
CA GLU A 288 -32.26 -6.51 11.12
C GLU A 288 -32.49 -5.11 11.71
N LYS A 289 -33.35 -4.31 11.07
CA LYS A 289 -33.68 -2.94 11.56
C LYS A 289 -34.33 -2.94 12.95
N SER A 290 -35.00 -4.02 13.33
CA SER A 290 -35.65 -4.21 14.65
C SER A 290 -34.65 -4.28 15.81
N CYS A 291 -33.39 -4.65 15.56
CA CYS A 291 -32.36 -4.75 16.59
C CYS A 291 -31.91 -3.38 17.13
N ILE A 292 -32.13 -2.31 16.37
CA ILE A 292 -31.70 -0.94 16.70
C ILE A 292 -32.34 -0.45 18.00
N ASP A 293 -33.60 -0.80 18.26
CA ASP A 293 -34.35 -0.21 19.37
C ASP A 293 -33.79 -0.53 20.76
N GLN A 294 -33.02 -1.62 20.87
CA GLN A 294 -32.47 -2.13 22.12
C GLN A 294 -31.07 -1.57 22.43
N LEU A 295 -30.43 -0.89 21.47
CA LEU A 295 -29.07 -0.38 21.62
C LEU A 295 -29.04 0.98 22.34
N PRO A 296 -27.94 1.31 23.05
CA PRO A 296 -27.65 2.68 23.46
C PRO A 296 -27.69 3.67 22.28
N TYR A 297 -28.04 4.92 22.55
CA TYR A 297 -28.27 5.93 21.51
C TYR A 297 -27.10 6.09 20.53
N TYR A 298 -25.85 6.13 21.02
CA TYR A 298 -24.67 6.30 20.17
C TYR A 298 -24.45 5.11 19.21
N LEU A 299 -24.78 3.89 19.64
CA LEU A 299 -24.73 2.68 18.81
C LEU A 299 -25.87 2.66 17.79
N LYS A 300 -27.05 3.20 18.13
CA LYS A 300 -28.12 3.40 17.13
C LYS A 300 -27.69 4.33 16.01
N VAL A 301 -27.07 5.47 16.36
CA VAL A 301 -26.54 6.42 15.37
C VAL A 301 -25.52 5.75 14.47
N THR A 302 -24.57 5.01 15.04
CA THR A 302 -23.56 4.25 14.28
C THR A 302 -24.20 3.23 13.35
N TYR A 303 -25.12 2.41 13.87
CA TYR A 303 -25.83 1.41 13.07
C TYR A 303 -26.59 2.05 11.90
N GLN A 304 -27.26 3.19 12.13
CA GLN A 304 -27.97 3.91 11.09
C GLN A 304 -27.03 4.39 9.98
N VAL A 305 -25.88 4.98 10.35
CA VAL A 305 -24.87 5.43 9.36
C VAL A 305 -24.32 4.27 8.54
N ILE A 306 -24.10 3.10 9.17
CA ILE A 306 -23.71 1.87 8.48
C ILE A 306 -24.80 1.51 7.45
N GLN A 307 -26.05 1.33 7.89
CA GLN A 307 -27.16 0.95 7.02
C GLN A 307 -27.36 1.91 5.86
N ASP A 308 -27.38 3.23 6.14
CA ASP A 308 -27.58 4.25 5.11
C ASP A 308 -26.45 4.23 4.07
N THR A 309 -25.20 4.02 4.51
CA THR A 309 -24.04 3.94 3.61
C THR A 309 -24.09 2.70 2.74
N PHE A 310 -24.41 1.53 3.32
CA PHE A 310 -24.56 0.28 2.57
C PHE A 310 -25.72 0.38 1.57
N GLU A 311 -26.87 0.90 1.97
CA GLU A 311 -28.03 1.11 1.08
C GLU A 311 -27.74 2.11 -0.05
N GLU A 312 -26.98 3.18 0.22
CA GLU A 312 -26.56 4.16 -0.79
C GLU A 312 -25.68 3.50 -1.85
N VAL A 313 -24.60 2.83 -1.44
CA VAL A 313 -23.65 2.20 -2.36
C VAL A 313 -24.29 1.03 -3.12
N GLU A 314 -25.17 0.27 -2.48
CA GLU A 314 -25.92 -0.81 -3.15
C GLU A 314 -26.79 -0.27 -4.28
N LYS A 315 -27.53 0.82 -4.06
CA LYS A 315 -28.36 1.48 -5.08
C LYS A 315 -27.52 2.00 -6.25
N ASP A 316 -26.39 2.61 -5.95
CA ASP A 316 -25.49 3.13 -6.99
C ASP A 316 -24.91 1.99 -7.85
N LEU A 317 -24.46 0.90 -7.22
CA LEU A 317 -23.88 -0.24 -7.95
C LEU A 317 -24.93 -1.11 -8.65
N ASP A 318 -26.19 -1.03 -8.27
CA ASP A 318 -27.28 -1.71 -8.97
C ASP A 318 -27.48 -1.16 -10.40
N LEU A 319 -27.12 0.12 -10.63
CA LEU A 319 -27.11 0.74 -11.96
C LEU A 319 -26.19 0.01 -12.95
N GLU A 320 -25.17 -0.69 -12.44
CA GLU A 320 -24.25 -1.54 -13.20
C GLU A 320 -24.49 -3.04 -12.99
N HIS A 321 -25.60 -3.42 -12.34
CA HIS A 321 -25.92 -4.80 -11.93
C HIS A 321 -24.86 -5.44 -11.01
N LYS A 322 -24.21 -4.63 -10.17
CA LYS A 322 -23.14 -5.04 -9.23
C LYS A 322 -23.51 -4.86 -7.76
N SER A 323 -24.79 -4.64 -7.44
CA SER A 323 -25.30 -4.56 -6.05
C SER A 323 -24.89 -5.76 -5.19
N TYR A 324 -24.78 -6.96 -5.78
CA TYR A 324 -24.31 -8.17 -5.10
C TYR A 324 -22.94 -8.03 -4.40
N ALA A 325 -22.07 -7.14 -4.90
CA ALA A 325 -20.71 -6.95 -4.39
C ALA A 325 -20.71 -6.36 -2.97
N VAL A 326 -21.71 -5.53 -2.67
CA VAL A 326 -21.87 -4.87 -1.37
C VAL A 326 -22.05 -5.89 -0.24
N ASN A 327 -22.71 -7.01 -0.52
CA ASN A 327 -22.90 -8.08 0.45
C ASN A 327 -21.56 -8.71 0.90
N TYR A 328 -20.57 -8.84 0.02
CA TYR A 328 -19.24 -9.36 0.43
C TYR A 328 -18.57 -8.43 1.45
N VAL A 329 -18.67 -7.12 1.24
CA VAL A 329 -18.15 -6.13 2.19
C VAL A 329 -18.90 -6.20 3.52
N TYR A 330 -20.22 -6.39 3.49
CA TYR A 330 -21.02 -6.53 4.71
C TYR A 330 -20.67 -7.82 5.50
N GLU A 331 -20.51 -8.95 4.82
CA GLU A 331 -20.09 -10.22 5.47
C GLU A 331 -18.69 -10.11 6.08
N LEU A 332 -17.75 -9.42 5.42
CA LEU A 332 -16.42 -9.17 6.00
C LEU A 332 -16.48 -8.20 7.18
N MET A 333 -17.42 -7.26 7.20
CA MET A 333 -17.65 -6.39 8.35
C MET A 333 -18.14 -7.19 9.57
N LYS A 334 -19.05 -8.18 9.36
CA LYS A 334 -19.50 -9.08 10.43
C LYS A 334 -18.32 -9.80 11.08
N VAL A 335 -17.46 -10.40 10.26
CA VAL A 335 -16.25 -11.09 10.74
C VAL A 335 -15.32 -10.14 11.49
N GLY A 336 -15.16 -8.90 11.00
CA GLY A 336 -14.40 -7.86 11.69
C GLY A 336 -14.98 -7.52 13.07
N CYS A 337 -16.30 -7.30 13.16
CA CYS A 337 -16.97 -7.02 14.44
C CYS A 337 -16.87 -8.17 15.44
N ASP A 338 -17.02 -9.43 14.99
CA ASP A 338 -16.81 -10.60 15.84
C ASP A 338 -15.38 -10.64 16.39
N SER A 339 -14.40 -10.31 15.55
CA SER A 339 -12.98 -10.30 15.94
C SER A 339 -12.65 -9.14 16.89
N TYR A 340 -13.27 -7.97 16.70
CA TYR A 340 -13.15 -6.85 17.63
C TYR A 340 -13.80 -7.14 18.98
N LEU A 341 -14.93 -7.85 19.00
CA LEU A 341 -15.57 -8.28 20.25
C LEU A 341 -14.67 -9.23 21.05
N GLU A 342 -13.96 -10.13 20.37
CA GLU A 342 -13.00 -11.04 21.01
C GLU A 342 -11.83 -10.27 21.64
N GLU A 343 -11.27 -9.28 20.94
CA GLU A 343 -10.22 -8.40 21.49
C GLU A 343 -10.72 -7.57 22.68
N ALA A 344 -11.95 -7.06 22.60
CA ALA A 344 -12.57 -6.35 23.72
C ALA A 344 -12.72 -7.25 24.95
N LYS A 345 -13.07 -8.54 24.77
CA LYS A 345 -13.13 -9.53 25.87
C LYS A 345 -11.76 -9.78 26.47
N TRP A 346 -10.73 -10.00 25.65
CA TRP A 346 -9.36 -10.16 26.14
C TRP A 346 -8.90 -8.96 26.95
N ARG A 347 -9.21 -7.74 26.47
CA ARG A 347 -8.93 -6.50 27.20
C ARG A 347 -9.68 -6.43 28.53
N HIS A 348 -10.97 -6.76 28.55
CA HIS A 348 -11.80 -6.74 29.75
C HIS A 348 -11.34 -7.74 30.81
N GLU A 349 -10.91 -8.92 30.39
CA GLU A 349 -10.45 -10.01 31.25
C GLU A 349 -8.97 -9.90 31.64
N GLU A 350 -8.27 -8.85 31.18
CA GLU A 350 -6.81 -8.70 31.29
C GLU A 350 -6.04 -9.92 30.76
N PHE A 351 -6.61 -10.59 29.76
CA PHE A 351 -6.07 -11.80 29.17
C PHE A 351 -5.11 -11.49 28.02
N VAL A 352 -3.92 -12.09 28.08
CA VAL A 352 -2.95 -12.05 26.98
C VAL A 352 -2.98 -13.41 26.28
N PRO A 353 -3.56 -13.51 25.06
CA PRO A 353 -3.58 -14.75 24.31
C PRO A 353 -2.16 -15.20 23.92
N SER A 354 -2.04 -16.46 23.50
CA SER A 354 -0.82 -16.89 22.80
C SER A 354 -0.63 -16.11 21.50
N PHE A 355 0.60 -15.93 21.03
CA PHE A 355 0.89 -15.25 19.76
C PHE A 355 0.13 -15.85 18.57
N ASP A 356 0.03 -17.19 18.49
CA ASP A 356 -0.70 -17.86 17.41
C ASP A 356 -2.22 -17.66 17.51
N GLU A 357 -2.76 -17.56 18.73
CA GLU A 357 -4.17 -17.23 18.96
C GLU A 357 -4.47 -15.78 18.63
N TYR A 358 -3.62 -14.86 19.08
CA TYR A 358 -3.68 -13.45 18.74
C TYR A 358 -3.68 -13.27 17.22
N MET A 359 -2.69 -13.82 16.51
CA MET A 359 -2.56 -13.63 15.07
C MET A 359 -3.73 -14.20 14.27
N ARG A 360 -4.38 -15.28 14.74
CA ARG A 360 -5.59 -15.82 14.09
C ARG A 360 -6.75 -14.82 14.12
N ASN A 361 -6.94 -14.11 15.23
CA ASN A 361 -7.94 -13.04 15.34
C ASN A 361 -7.46 -11.74 14.64
N GLY A 362 -6.19 -11.39 14.88
CA GLY A 362 -5.50 -10.18 14.42
C GLY A 362 -5.54 -9.97 12.91
N VAL A 363 -5.59 -11.05 12.13
CA VAL A 363 -5.78 -10.99 10.67
C VAL A 363 -7.12 -10.35 10.30
N PHE A 364 -8.20 -10.69 11.01
CA PHE A 364 -9.53 -10.15 10.74
C PHE A 364 -9.74 -8.79 11.37
N SER A 365 -9.34 -8.62 12.64
CA SER A 365 -9.46 -7.33 13.34
C SER A 365 -8.58 -6.23 12.73
N SER A 366 -7.57 -6.59 11.90
CA SER A 366 -6.84 -5.60 11.10
C SER A 366 -7.76 -4.78 10.17
N GLY A 367 -8.94 -5.30 9.85
CA GLY A 367 -9.90 -4.69 8.92
C GLY A 367 -9.47 -4.78 7.45
N TYR A 368 -8.29 -5.32 7.14
CA TYR A 368 -7.70 -5.24 5.81
C TYR A 368 -8.44 -6.08 4.75
N LEU A 369 -9.00 -7.24 5.11
CA LEU A 369 -9.85 -8.00 4.18
C LEU A 369 -11.10 -7.21 3.79
N TYR A 370 -11.75 -6.59 4.77
CA TYR A 370 -12.91 -5.71 4.58
C TYR A 370 -12.55 -4.52 3.68
N ILE A 371 -11.42 -3.85 3.94
CA ILE A 371 -10.92 -2.74 3.12
C ILE A 371 -10.55 -3.19 1.71
N ALA A 372 -9.98 -4.39 1.53
CA ALA A 372 -9.67 -4.93 0.20
C ALA A 372 -10.94 -5.19 -0.62
N ALA A 373 -11.98 -5.78 -0.03
CA ALA A 373 -13.27 -5.94 -0.70
C ALA A 373 -13.91 -4.58 -1.03
N ALA A 374 -13.90 -3.64 -0.08
CA ALA A 374 -14.42 -2.29 -0.29
C ALA A 374 -13.67 -1.55 -1.39
N ALA A 375 -12.36 -1.77 -1.53
CA ALA A 375 -11.52 -1.18 -2.58
C ALA A 375 -11.90 -1.63 -3.99
N TYR A 376 -12.55 -2.80 -4.12
CA TYR A 376 -12.99 -3.32 -5.42
C TYR A 376 -14.36 -2.78 -5.84
N LEU A 377 -15.12 -2.21 -4.91
CA LEU A 377 -16.38 -1.54 -5.23
C LEU A 377 -16.11 -0.32 -6.12
N GLY A 378 -16.86 -0.22 -7.23
CA GLY A 378 -16.71 0.87 -8.19
C GLY A 378 -15.48 0.79 -9.10
N MET A 379 -14.76 -0.34 -9.15
CA MET A 379 -13.64 -0.55 -10.08
C MET A 379 -14.05 -1.02 -11.48
N GLY A 380 -15.34 -0.99 -11.81
CA GLY A 380 -15.84 -1.33 -13.15
C GLY A 380 -15.72 -2.83 -13.47
N GLU A 381 -15.40 -3.16 -14.71
CA GLU A 381 -15.49 -4.54 -15.24
C GLU A 381 -14.52 -5.53 -14.60
N ASP A 382 -13.39 -5.07 -14.07
CA ASP A 382 -12.41 -5.95 -13.42
C ASP A 382 -12.97 -6.57 -12.13
N ALA A 383 -13.83 -5.84 -11.41
CA ALA A 383 -14.43 -6.23 -10.14
C ALA A 383 -15.62 -7.19 -10.35
N THR A 384 -15.33 -8.36 -10.91
CA THR A 384 -16.30 -9.43 -11.13
C THR A 384 -16.67 -10.16 -9.84
N LYS A 385 -17.74 -10.94 -9.86
CA LYS A 385 -18.11 -11.82 -8.73
C LYS A 385 -16.97 -12.76 -8.31
N ALA A 386 -16.26 -13.33 -9.29
CA ALA A 386 -15.10 -14.18 -9.01
C ALA A 386 -13.97 -13.44 -8.28
N ALA A 387 -13.85 -12.13 -8.50
CA ALA A 387 -12.88 -11.32 -7.79
C ALA A 387 -13.26 -11.07 -6.33
N PHE A 388 -14.55 -10.92 -6.03
CA PHE A 388 -15.04 -10.86 -4.64
C PHE A 388 -14.97 -12.23 -3.95
N ASP A 389 -15.26 -13.32 -4.66
CA ASP A 389 -15.05 -14.69 -4.17
C ASP A 389 -13.55 -14.97 -3.85
N TRP A 390 -12.65 -14.29 -4.55
CA TRP A 390 -11.19 -14.35 -4.31
C TRP A 390 -10.74 -13.58 -3.07
N VAL A 391 -11.52 -12.62 -2.55
CA VAL A 391 -11.19 -11.91 -1.30
C VAL A 391 -11.44 -12.83 -0.12
N ASN A 392 -10.39 -13.54 0.30
CA ASN A 392 -10.45 -14.54 1.35
C ASN A 392 -9.18 -14.50 2.22
N GLU A 393 -9.27 -14.87 3.49
CA GLU A 393 -8.13 -14.99 4.40
C GLU A 393 -7.08 -16.03 3.95
N ASN A 394 -7.46 -16.98 3.09
CA ASN A 394 -6.57 -17.99 2.53
C ASN A 394 -5.92 -17.53 1.21
N THR A 395 -6.37 -16.40 0.66
CA THR A 395 -5.71 -15.78 -0.49
C THR A 395 -4.37 -15.21 -0.04
N LYS A 396 -3.29 -15.77 -0.59
CA LYS A 396 -1.92 -15.54 -0.15
C LYS A 396 -1.55 -14.05 0.01
N VAL A 397 -1.74 -13.24 -1.03
CA VAL A 397 -1.46 -11.78 -1.00
C VAL A 397 -2.31 -11.03 0.03
N LEU A 398 -3.60 -11.38 0.18
CA LEU A 398 -4.50 -10.70 1.09
C LEU A 398 -4.19 -11.04 2.54
N LYS A 399 -3.93 -12.32 2.83
CA LYS A 399 -3.45 -12.76 4.14
C LYS A 399 -2.16 -12.07 4.53
N ALA A 400 -1.20 -12.03 3.61
CA ALA A 400 0.07 -11.36 3.82
C ALA A 400 -0.11 -9.86 4.07
N SER A 401 -0.98 -9.19 3.30
CA SER A 401 -1.31 -7.77 3.51
C SER A 401 -1.93 -7.52 4.90
N CYS A 402 -2.82 -8.40 5.37
CA CYS A 402 -3.38 -8.33 6.73
C CYS A 402 -2.32 -8.53 7.82
N ILE A 403 -1.41 -9.50 7.64
CA ILE A 403 -0.30 -9.74 8.56
C ILE A 403 0.61 -8.50 8.64
N VAL A 404 1.00 -7.93 7.50
CA VAL A 404 1.81 -6.71 7.48
C VAL A 404 1.07 -5.56 8.16
N GLY A 405 -0.21 -5.36 7.85
CA GLY A 405 -1.06 -4.34 8.48
C GLY A 405 -1.10 -4.45 9.99
N ARG A 406 -1.45 -5.65 10.49
CA ARG A 406 -1.52 -5.93 11.93
C ARG A 406 -0.17 -5.72 12.62
N LEU A 407 0.90 -6.31 12.10
CA LEU A 407 2.21 -6.25 12.76
C LEU A 407 2.83 -4.85 12.75
N ILE A 408 2.71 -4.11 11.64
CA ILE A 408 3.19 -2.72 11.58
C ILE A 408 2.38 -1.86 12.56
N ASN A 409 1.05 -1.98 12.56
CA ASN A 409 0.20 -1.23 13.48
C ASN A 409 0.60 -1.50 14.94
N ASP A 410 0.69 -2.77 15.35
CA ASP A 410 0.99 -3.15 16.72
C ASP A 410 2.39 -2.70 17.18
N ILE A 411 3.38 -2.67 16.29
CA ILE A 411 4.72 -2.13 16.59
C ILE A 411 4.61 -0.62 16.81
N SER A 412 3.98 0.10 15.89
CA SER A 412 3.94 1.56 15.90
C SER A 412 3.02 2.15 16.98
N SER A 413 1.94 1.46 17.33
CA SER A 413 0.97 1.92 18.33
C SER A 413 1.33 1.46 19.76
N HIS A 414 2.27 0.53 19.92
CA HIS A 414 2.54 -0.17 21.18
C HIS A 414 2.60 0.74 22.42
N LYS A 415 3.38 1.84 22.35
CA LYS A 415 3.53 2.79 23.47
C LYS A 415 2.21 3.48 23.83
N ILE A 416 1.39 3.80 22.84
CA ILE A 416 0.09 4.42 23.03
C ILE A 416 -0.89 3.40 23.63
N GLU A 417 -0.88 2.17 23.12
CA GLU A 417 -1.78 1.10 23.54
C GLU A 417 -1.55 0.68 25.00
N ILE A 418 -0.30 0.53 25.43
CA ILE A 418 0.02 0.28 26.85
C ILE A 418 -0.54 1.39 27.74
N ASN A 419 -0.38 2.66 27.35
CA ASN A 419 -0.85 3.80 28.15
C ASN A 419 -2.38 3.87 28.25
N ARG A 420 -3.11 3.24 27.31
CA ARG A 420 -4.57 3.13 27.30
C ARG A 420 -5.09 1.91 28.05
N GLY A 421 -4.20 1.09 28.61
CA GLY A 421 -4.56 -0.16 29.29
C GLY A 421 -4.90 -1.30 28.34
N HIS A 422 -4.46 -1.23 27.08
CA HIS A 422 -4.62 -2.33 26.14
C HIS A 422 -3.56 -3.40 26.43
N VAL A 423 -4.00 -4.63 26.71
CA VAL A 423 -3.12 -5.72 27.20
C VAL A 423 -2.71 -6.72 26.11
N SER A 424 -3.40 -6.78 24.98
CA SER A 424 -3.23 -7.82 23.94
C SER A 424 -2.85 -7.23 22.58
N THR A 425 -1.56 -7.00 22.35
CA THR A 425 -0.98 -6.78 21.00
C THR A 425 -0.14 -7.99 20.57
N ALA A 426 0.28 -8.04 19.32
CA ALA A 426 1.23 -9.04 18.83
C ALA A 426 2.53 -9.07 19.65
N LEU A 427 3.03 -7.90 20.06
CA LEU A 427 4.22 -7.78 20.92
C LEU A 427 3.98 -8.41 22.30
N ASN A 428 2.88 -8.05 22.96
CA ASN A 428 2.57 -8.59 24.28
C ASN A 428 2.36 -10.10 24.24
N SER A 429 1.65 -10.59 23.22
CA SER A 429 1.37 -12.02 23.03
C SER A 429 2.67 -12.79 22.75
N HIS A 430 3.58 -12.24 21.95
CA HIS A 430 4.88 -12.85 21.69
C HIS A 430 5.77 -12.89 22.94
N MET A 431 5.92 -11.75 23.63
CA MET A 431 6.71 -11.65 24.85
C MET A 431 6.15 -12.57 25.95
N GLY A 432 4.82 -12.61 26.11
CA GLY A 432 4.14 -13.46 27.08
C GLY A 432 4.33 -14.96 26.81
N GLN A 433 4.25 -15.39 25.54
CA GLN A 433 4.39 -16.79 25.17
C GLN A 433 5.84 -17.29 25.21
N PHE A 434 6.80 -16.49 24.72
CA PHE A 434 8.17 -16.91 24.51
C PHE A 434 9.18 -16.35 25.53
N GLY A 435 8.77 -15.43 26.39
CA GLY A 435 9.64 -14.80 27.39
C GLY A 435 10.75 -13.92 26.80
N THR A 436 10.57 -13.44 25.56
CA THR A 436 11.54 -12.58 24.86
C THR A 436 11.52 -11.14 25.36
N SER A 437 12.61 -10.41 25.14
CA SER A 437 12.60 -8.96 25.31
C SER A 437 11.69 -8.28 24.26
N MET A 438 11.39 -6.99 24.48
CA MET A 438 10.63 -6.20 23.51
C MET A 438 11.40 -6.05 22.18
N GLU A 439 12.70 -5.80 22.26
CA GLU A 439 13.58 -5.66 21.09
C GLU A 439 13.65 -6.96 20.29
N GLU A 440 13.81 -8.10 20.96
CA GLU A 440 13.78 -9.43 20.35
C GLU A 440 12.42 -9.71 19.68
N ALA A 441 11.30 -9.37 20.35
CA ALA A 441 9.97 -9.52 19.78
C ALA A 441 9.77 -8.63 18.54
N ILE A 442 10.21 -7.37 18.56
CA ILE A 442 10.17 -6.47 17.40
C ILE A 442 10.94 -7.06 16.23
N GLU A 443 12.13 -7.62 16.46
CA GLU A 443 12.93 -8.23 15.40
C GLU A 443 12.24 -9.46 14.79
N VAL A 444 11.62 -10.32 15.61
CA VAL A 444 10.82 -11.46 15.13
C VAL A 444 9.62 -10.99 14.31
N LEU A 445 8.87 -9.99 14.78
CA LEU A 445 7.72 -9.46 14.05
C LEU A 445 8.14 -8.80 12.73
N ARG A 446 9.28 -8.10 12.70
CA ARG A 446 9.86 -7.57 11.46
C ARG A 446 10.26 -8.68 10.48
N SER A 447 10.81 -9.79 10.96
CA SER A 447 11.07 -10.97 10.12
C SER A 447 9.79 -11.53 9.50
N LYS A 448 8.69 -11.59 10.27
CA LYS A 448 7.38 -12.03 9.76
C LYS A 448 6.80 -11.07 8.73
N ILE A 449 7.05 -9.76 8.86
CA ILE A 449 6.71 -8.76 7.84
C ILE A 449 7.50 -9.02 6.55
N GLU A 450 8.79 -9.36 6.64
CA GLU A 450 9.60 -9.73 5.47
C GLU A 450 9.08 -10.99 4.77
N GLU A 451 8.69 -12.02 5.55
CA GLU A 451 8.05 -13.24 5.03
C GLU A 451 6.73 -12.95 4.30
N ALA A 452 5.89 -12.09 4.87
CA ALA A 452 4.65 -11.67 4.23
C ALA A 452 4.90 -10.88 2.93
N TRP A 453 5.95 -10.06 2.85
CA TRP A 453 6.34 -9.42 1.59
C TRP A 453 6.79 -10.42 0.53
N MET A 454 7.48 -11.49 0.90
CA MET A 454 7.80 -12.59 -0.04
C MET A 454 6.53 -13.26 -0.57
N ASP A 455 5.52 -13.46 0.29
CA ASP A 455 4.22 -14.01 -0.12
C ASP A 455 3.45 -13.11 -1.10
N ILE A 456 3.52 -11.79 -0.89
CA ILE A 456 2.99 -10.78 -1.81
C ILE A 456 3.73 -10.86 -3.14
N ASN A 457 5.06 -10.91 -3.13
CA ASN A 457 5.88 -11.01 -4.33
C ASN A 457 5.59 -12.28 -5.15
N GLU A 458 5.38 -13.42 -4.48
CA GLU A 458 4.97 -14.64 -5.18
C GLU A 458 3.62 -14.52 -5.86
N SER A 459 2.68 -13.78 -5.26
CA SER A 459 1.39 -13.52 -5.88
C SER A 459 1.52 -12.58 -7.09
N ILE A 460 2.48 -11.63 -7.05
CA ILE A 460 2.85 -10.78 -8.18
C ILE A 460 3.48 -11.59 -9.31
N LEU A 461 4.27 -12.63 -9.02
CA LEU A 461 4.96 -13.43 -10.05
C LEU A 461 4.20 -14.69 -10.49
N GLY A 462 3.26 -15.17 -9.68
CA GLY A 462 2.52 -16.41 -9.88
C GLY A 462 1.32 -16.30 -10.81
N PRO A 463 0.46 -17.34 -10.87
CA PRO A 463 -0.79 -17.30 -11.62
C PRO A 463 -1.66 -16.09 -11.22
N LYS A 464 -2.42 -15.56 -12.20
CA LYS A 464 -3.30 -14.40 -12.02
C LYS A 464 -4.75 -14.87 -11.97
N PRO A 465 -5.28 -15.26 -10.78
CA PRO A 465 -6.68 -15.69 -10.64
C PRO A 465 -7.67 -14.53 -10.77
N VAL A 466 -7.18 -13.29 -10.68
CA VAL A 466 -7.94 -12.04 -10.84
C VAL A 466 -7.16 -11.06 -11.72
N ALA A 467 -7.84 -10.00 -12.18
CA ALA A 467 -7.20 -8.94 -12.94
C ALA A 467 -6.02 -8.31 -12.18
N VAL A 468 -4.94 -7.98 -12.90
CA VAL A 468 -3.73 -7.37 -12.34
C VAL A 468 -4.03 -6.04 -11.63
N THR A 469 -5.03 -5.30 -12.12
CA THR A 469 -5.53 -4.06 -11.51
C THR A 469 -5.99 -4.28 -10.06
N LEU A 470 -6.73 -5.36 -9.78
CA LEU A 470 -7.21 -5.71 -8.44
C LEU A 470 -6.09 -6.24 -7.53
N LEU A 471 -5.21 -7.09 -8.07
CA LEU A 471 -4.03 -7.56 -7.35
C LEU A 471 -3.16 -6.37 -6.91
N THR A 472 -2.99 -5.38 -7.79
CA THR A 472 -2.23 -4.16 -7.50
C THR A 472 -2.82 -3.39 -6.33
N ARG A 473 -4.15 -3.38 -6.15
CA ARG A 473 -4.76 -2.71 -4.98
C ARG A 473 -4.43 -3.42 -3.67
N ALA A 474 -4.39 -4.76 -3.66
CA ALA A 474 -3.97 -5.52 -2.49
C ALA A 474 -2.51 -5.21 -2.10
N VAL A 475 -1.61 -5.09 -3.09
CA VAL A 475 -0.22 -4.67 -2.88
C VAL A 475 -0.14 -3.22 -2.39
N ASN A 476 -0.91 -2.32 -2.98
CA ASN A 476 -0.88 -0.90 -2.61
C ASN A 476 -1.46 -0.64 -1.21
N LEU A 477 -2.46 -1.43 -0.76
CA LEU A 477 -2.91 -1.43 0.63
C LEU A 477 -1.78 -1.75 1.60
N THR A 478 -0.85 -2.63 1.22
CA THR A 478 0.33 -2.93 2.02
C THR A 478 1.36 -1.79 1.98
N ARG A 479 1.57 -1.17 0.81
CA ARG A 479 2.54 -0.06 0.64
C ARG A 479 2.18 1.15 1.50
N VAL A 480 0.91 1.54 1.51
CA VAL A 480 0.46 2.75 2.23
C VAL A 480 0.60 2.64 3.75
N LEU A 481 0.70 1.43 4.31
CA LEU A 481 1.02 1.24 5.74
C LEU A 481 2.32 1.95 6.11
N TYR A 482 3.31 1.96 5.23
CA TYR A 482 4.61 2.59 5.51
C TYR A 482 4.58 4.12 5.44
N ASP A 483 3.55 4.70 4.83
CA ASP A 483 3.32 6.14 4.85
C ASP A 483 2.62 6.56 6.15
N VAL A 484 1.72 5.71 6.66
CA VAL A 484 0.91 6.03 7.84
C VAL A 484 1.59 5.65 9.15
N TYR A 485 2.31 4.52 9.16
CA TYR A 485 3.02 3.99 10.32
C TYR A 485 4.52 4.26 10.26
N HIS A 486 4.89 5.39 9.68
CA HIS A 486 6.27 5.74 9.38
C HIS A 486 7.11 5.91 10.65
N ASP A 487 8.38 5.48 10.60
CA ASP A 487 9.32 5.57 11.73
C ASP A 487 8.78 4.97 13.05
N ASP A 488 7.98 3.89 12.94
CA ASP A 488 7.29 3.23 14.06
C ASP A 488 6.33 4.17 14.84
N GLU A 489 5.71 5.14 14.17
CA GLU A 489 4.73 6.08 14.75
C GLU A 489 3.33 5.91 14.14
N ASP A 490 2.26 6.02 14.94
CA ASP A 490 0.87 5.90 14.45
C ASP A 490 0.34 7.24 13.90
N GLY A 491 0.53 7.48 12.60
CA GLY A 491 0.05 8.67 11.91
C GLY A 491 -1.47 8.77 11.74
N TYR A 492 -2.23 7.67 11.89
CA TYR A 492 -3.68 7.73 11.80
C TYR A 492 -4.26 8.29 13.10
N THR A 493 -3.84 7.76 14.24
CA THR A 493 -4.24 8.25 15.55
C THR A 493 -3.63 9.64 15.81
N MET A 494 -2.34 9.80 15.53
CA MET A 494 -1.56 11.00 15.77
C MET A 494 -1.20 11.71 14.45
N SER A 495 -2.15 12.46 13.91
CA SER A 495 -2.06 13.02 12.56
C SER A 495 -0.90 14.00 12.32
N GLN A 496 -0.24 14.49 13.37
CA GLN A 496 0.96 15.30 13.19
C GLN A 496 2.10 14.55 12.49
N PHE A 497 2.14 13.22 12.57
CA PHE A 497 3.21 12.42 11.97
C PHE A 497 3.11 12.29 10.44
N ILE A 498 1.93 12.50 9.87
CA ILE A 498 1.70 12.44 8.40
C ILE A 498 1.28 13.78 7.82
N LYS A 499 1.32 14.84 8.62
CA LYS A 499 0.81 16.16 8.23
C LYS A 499 1.56 16.72 7.02
N GLU A 500 2.87 16.50 6.93
CA GLU A 500 3.69 16.99 5.84
C GLU A 500 3.34 16.27 4.53
N GLU A 501 3.19 14.96 4.57
CA GLU A 501 2.82 14.08 3.46
C GLU A 501 1.43 14.44 2.93
N VAL A 502 0.44 14.56 3.82
CA VAL A 502 -0.92 15.00 3.51
C VAL A 502 -0.92 16.37 2.84
N THR A 503 -0.20 17.33 3.41
CA THR A 503 -0.08 18.70 2.87
C THR A 503 0.55 18.68 1.48
N THR A 504 1.59 17.86 1.30
CA THR A 504 2.37 17.75 0.08
C THR A 504 1.56 17.22 -1.10
N ILE A 505 0.65 16.26 -0.87
CA ILE A 505 -0.13 15.67 -1.97
C ILE A 505 -1.52 16.30 -2.16
N LEU A 506 -2.15 16.84 -1.11
CA LEU A 506 -3.51 17.40 -1.20
C LEU A 506 -3.56 18.93 -1.28
N ILE A 507 -2.59 19.65 -0.71
CA ILE A 507 -2.69 21.12 -0.54
C ILE A 507 -1.72 21.86 -1.47
N GLN A 508 -0.49 21.37 -1.63
CA GLN A 508 0.56 22.06 -2.35
C GLN A 508 0.62 21.61 -3.82
N PRO A 509 0.19 22.44 -4.79
CA PRO A 509 0.36 22.12 -6.20
C PRO A 509 1.83 22.23 -6.59
N ILE A 510 2.22 21.50 -7.64
CA ILE A 510 3.54 21.62 -8.25
C ILE A 510 3.56 22.85 -9.15
N VAL A 511 4.62 23.66 -9.05
CA VAL A 511 4.79 24.82 -9.93
C VAL A 511 5.05 24.36 -11.36
N ILE A 512 4.24 24.85 -12.30
CA ILE A 512 4.40 24.63 -13.73
C ILE A 512 5.05 25.89 -14.31
N ASP A 513 6.21 25.72 -14.94
CA ASP A 513 6.97 26.80 -15.59
C ASP A 513 6.48 27.07 -17.03
#